data_AF-A7SAK8-F1
#
_entry.id   AF-A7SAK8-F1
#
_cell.length_a   1.000
_cell.length_b   1.000
_cell.length_c   1.000
_cell.angle_alpha   90.00
_cell.angle_beta   90.00
_cell.angle_gamma   90.00
#
_symmetry.space_group_name_H-M   'P 1'
#
loop_
_entity.id
_entity.type
_entity.pdbx_description
1 polymer ?
#
loop_
_entity_poly.entity_id
_entity_poly.type
_entity_poly.pdbx_seq_one_letter_code
_entity_poly.pdbx_strand_id
1 'polypeptide(L)' 'RSSEGKTVEVPYRGDVNDTARDILGGVRSTCTYVGAPKLKELPKRTTFIRVTMQLNQVFS' A
#
# COMPACT_ATOMS: atom_id res chain seq x y z
N ARG A 1 -10.83 -1.58 28.03
CA ARG A 1 -9.50 -1.01 27.74
C ARG A 1 -9.03 -1.70 26.46
N SER A 2 -9.30 -1.12 25.30
CA SER A 2 -9.13 -1.79 24.00
C SER A 2 -7.66 -1.79 23.62
N SER A 3 -7.08 -2.96 23.35
CA SER A 3 -5.70 -3.07 22.88
C SER A 3 -5.59 -2.48 21.48
N GLU A 4 -4.96 -1.31 21.35
CA GLU A 4 -4.75 -0.60 20.09
C GLU A 4 -3.65 -1.23 19.21
N GLY A 5 -2.91 -2.21 19.74
CA GLY A 5 -1.79 -2.84 19.05
C GLY A 5 -1.63 -4.33 19.34
N LYS A 6 -1.13 -5.05 18.32
CA LYS A 6 -0.70 -6.45 18.36
C LYS A 6 0.80 -6.47 18.03
N THR A 7 1.60 -7.12 18.86
CA THR A 7 3.02 -7.37 18.57
C THR A 7 3.14 -8.57 17.64
N VAL A 8 3.81 -8.40 16.51
CA VAL A 8 4.07 -9.48 15.54
C VAL A 8 5.53 -9.38 15.11
N GLU A 9 6.23 -10.51 15.11
CA GLU A 9 7.60 -10.59 14.61
C GLU A 9 7.59 -10.65 13.08
N VAL A 10 8.46 -9.87 12.43
CA VAL A 10 8.57 -9.80 10.97
C VAL A 10 10.02 -10.07 10.59
N PRO A 11 10.29 -10.86 9.54
CA PRO A 11 11.65 -11.13 9.09
C PRO A 11 12.35 -9.84 8.65
N TYR A 12 13.66 -9.79 8.88
CA TYR A 12 14.51 -8.70 8.42
C TYR A 12 14.54 -8.63 6.88
N ARG A 13 14.29 -7.44 6.33
CA ARG A 13 14.14 -7.21 4.88
C ARG A 13 15.38 -6.64 4.18
N GLY A 14 16.49 -6.45 4.90
CA GLY A 14 17.70 -5.87 4.32
C GLY A 14 17.73 -4.34 4.33
N ASP A 15 18.37 -3.74 3.32
CA ASP A 15 18.50 -2.29 3.18
C ASP A 15 17.15 -1.62 2.86
N VAL A 16 16.93 -0.46 3.48
CA VAL A 16 15.72 0.34 3.32
C VAL A 16 15.58 0.88 1.90
N ASN A 17 16.71 1.12 1.21
CA ASN A 17 16.71 1.66 -0.15
C ASN A 17 15.94 0.77 -1.13
N ASP A 18 16.02 -0.55 -0.99
CA ASP A 18 15.33 -1.48 -1.89
C ASP A 18 13.82 -1.45 -1.66
N THR A 19 13.40 -1.45 -0.39
CA THR A 19 11.98 -1.31 -0.03
C THR A 19 11.41 0.04 -0.51
N ALA A 20 12.19 1.12 -0.41
CA ALA A 20 11.77 2.44 -0.88
C ALA A 20 11.59 2.47 -2.41
N ARG A 21 12.49 1.83 -3.16
CA ARG A 21 12.37 1.70 -4.62
C ARG A 21 11.14 0.89 -5.02
N ASP A 22 10.85 -0.20 -4.33
CA ASP A 22 9.66 -1.01 -4.59
C ASP A 22 8.37 -0.21 -4.38
N ILE A 23 8.28 0.56 -3.29
CA ILE A 23 7.14 1.44 -3.03
C ILE A 23 7.00 2.50 -4.15
N LEU A 24 8.10 3.14 -4.56
CA LEU A 24 8.09 4.12 -5.64
C LEU A 24 7.66 3.49 -6.99
N GLY A 25 8.07 2.24 -7.26
CA GLY A 25 7.62 1.46 -8.40
C GLY A 25 6.11 1.21 -8.38
N GLY A 26 5.57 0.80 -7.22
CA GLY A 26 4.14 0.59 -7.02
C GLY A 26 3.28 1.85 -7.17
N VAL A 27 3.78 3.00 -6.71
CA VAL A 27 3.11 4.28 -6.92
C VAL A 27 3.09 4.66 -8.40
N ARG A 28 4.20 4.45 -9.13
CA ARG A 28 4.28 4.70 -10.58
C ARG A 28 3.35 3.79 -11.38
N SER A 29 3.32 2.50 -11.08
CA SER A 29 2.43 1.57 -11.78
C SER A 29 0.96 1.93 -11.55
N THR A 30 0.60 2.31 -10.32
CA THR A 30 -0.75 2.80 -9.99
C THR A 30 -1.10 4.07 -10.78
N CYS A 31 -0.17 5.02 -10.88
CA CYS A 31 -0.35 6.22 -11.69
C CYS A 31 -0.60 5.88 -13.17
N THR A 32 0.07 4.85 -13.70
CA THR A 32 -0.18 4.35 -15.06
C THR A 32 -1.58 3.74 -15.20
N TYR A 33 -2.03 2.91 -14.26
CA TYR A 33 -3.38 2.31 -14.30
C TYR A 33 -4.50 3.34 -14.29
N VAL A 34 -4.34 4.42 -13.52
CA VAL A 34 -5.34 5.48 -13.37
C VAL A 34 -5.22 6.53 -14.48
N GLY A 35 -4.14 6.49 -15.28
CA GLY A 35 -3.84 7.52 -16.28
C GLY A 35 -3.54 8.89 -15.67
N ALA A 36 -2.85 8.91 -14.52
CA ALA A 36 -2.44 10.12 -13.82
C ALA A 36 -0.94 10.39 -14.06
N PRO A 37 -0.57 11.41 -14.85
CA PRO A 37 0.85 11.71 -15.14
C PRO A 37 1.58 12.34 -13.95
N LYS A 38 0.86 12.89 -12.98
CA LYS A 38 1.38 13.52 -11.75
C LYS A 38 0.61 13.03 -10.54
N LEU A 39 1.28 12.90 -9.40
CA LEU A 39 0.64 12.46 -8.15
C LEU A 39 -0.51 13.37 -7.70
N LYS A 40 -0.42 14.68 -8.00
CA LYS A 40 -1.48 15.67 -7.72
C LYS A 40 -2.78 15.40 -8.47
N GLU A 41 -2.73 14.67 -9.58
CA GLU A 41 -3.90 14.34 -10.40
C GLU A 41 -4.58 13.03 -9.96
N LEU A 42 -3.89 12.21 -9.18
CA LEU A 42 -4.36 10.91 -8.72
C LEU A 42 -5.72 11.01 -7.99
N PRO A 43 -5.93 11.92 -7.01
CA PRO A 43 -7.21 12.03 -6.31
C PRO A 43 -8.41 12.38 -7.20
N LYS A 44 -8.16 13.03 -8.35
CA LYS A 44 -9.22 13.46 -9.28
C LYS A 44 -9.60 12.36 -10.29
N ARG A 45 -8.67 11.44 -10.57
CA ARG A 45 -8.82 10.42 -11.62
C ARG A 45 -9.10 9.02 -11.06
N THR A 46 -8.77 8.75 -9.81
CA THR A 46 -9.03 7.44 -9.18
C THR A 46 -10.51 7.22 -8.90
N THR A 47 -11.02 6.06 -9.30
CA THR A 47 -12.30 5.52 -8.83
C THR A 47 -12.04 4.27 -8.00
N PHE A 48 -12.74 4.14 -6.88
CA PHE A 48 -12.59 3.00 -5.98
C PHE A 48 -13.86 2.15 -6.02
N ILE A 49 -13.67 0.83 -5.96
CA ILE A 49 -14.76 -0.15 -5.87
C ILE A 49 -14.70 -0.77 -4.48
N ARG A 50 -15.85 -0.84 -3.80
CA ARG A 50 -15.94 -1.47 -2.47
C ARG A 50 -15.95 -2.98 -2.62
N VAL A 51 -15.05 -3.65 -1.91
CA VAL A 51 -15.00 -5.12 -1.80
C VAL A 51 -15.51 -5.58 -0.43
N THR A 52 -16.09 -6.77 -0.36
CA THR A 52 -16.77 -7.32 0.84
C THR A 52 -15.84 -8.08 1.78
N MET A 53 -14.68 -8.55 1.31
CA MET A 53 -13.71 -9.29 2.12
C MET A 53 -12.57 -8.37 2.58
N GLN A 54 -12.61 -7.96 3.84
CA GLN A 54 -11.63 -7.02 4.44
C GLN A 54 -10.68 -7.68 5.45
N LEU A 55 -10.89 -8.97 5.76
CA LEU A 55 -10.11 -9.67 6.77
C LEU A 55 -8.71 -9.99 6.23
N ASN A 56 -7.70 -9.35 6.83
CA ASN A 56 -6.31 -9.69 6.60
C ASN A 56 -5.94 -10.91 7.46
N GLN A 57 -5.97 -12.11 6.86
CA GLN A 57 -5.61 -13.37 7.53
C GLN A 57 -4.09 -13.59 7.62
N VAL A 58 -3.27 -12.71 7.02
CA VAL A 58 -1.81 -12.93 6.90
C VAL A 58 -1.08 -12.78 8.25
N PHE A 59 -1.64 -12.00 9.18
CA PHE A 59 -1.02 -11.73 10.49
C PHE A 59 -1.89 -12.18 11.68
N SER A 60 -2.71 -13.22 11.48
CA SER A 60 -3.55 -13.83 12.53
C SER A 60 -2.73 -14.44 13.66
#